data_AF-A0A954A032-F1
#
_entry.id   AF-A0A954A032-F1
#
_cell.length_a   1.000
_cell.length_b   1.000
_cell.length_c   1.000
_cell.angle_alpha   90.00
_cell.angle_beta   90.00
_cell.angle_gamma   90.00
#
_symmetry.space_group_name_H-M   'P 1'
#
loop_
_entity.id
_entity.type
_entity.pdbx_description
1 polymer ?
#
loop_
_entity_poly.entity_id
_entity_poly.type
_entity_poly.pdbx_seq_one_letter_code
_entity_poly.pdbx_strand_id
1 'polypeptide(L)'
;MGGPHTETKPEAAGDRKQTLHELWDLFEGAMRGVQRGNERDAINALRRLLFKLDGAFRDQALKRNPDGPIRDAITAQLRASLIDQLRDLVRGGQLPTGKGVVDWFAGAAIVAHEFSRLATAIERVTAERQHEEIHSFAGNSSFIPIEAVVQLLVSAQHRGVLTLETESNRLDLFFDNQVIAFFSPMHFLRSVLAGEDLPMHRELPRGVLTRAERRLMESGKPIVVSLAQEGILETSEVCETGYLLGAEVFFDLLHRQSNVRFRYSKLQQLPESASRFRVDVPVAPLLIEARNREEDWLVVLKVFPDPDAPLRGIGDADEQRDAVLTPHERRILDAVRAGASPQQIGAAVGIPLHDIYRTLVRFARDRRIEPECAAEEFDELLELGLIGEAGPVAPSMADPDAPTDVAAAIDDAWQRIAGE
;
A
#
# COMPACT_ATOMS: atom_id res chain seq x y z
N MET A 1 -45.89 10.41 32.41
CA MET A 1 -45.92 9.71 31.12
C MET A 1 -44.65 8.88 31.03
N GLY A 2 -44.74 7.56 31.22
CA GLY A 2 -43.60 6.66 31.16
C GLY A 2 -43.41 6.15 29.73
N GLY A 3 -42.20 6.34 29.19
CA GLY A 3 -41.83 5.80 27.87
C GLY A 3 -41.61 4.28 27.92
N PRO A 4 -41.84 3.57 26.81
CA PRO A 4 -41.71 2.12 26.77
C PRO A 4 -40.23 1.72 26.83
N HIS A 5 -39.85 0.97 27.87
CA HIS A 5 -38.61 0.22 27.88
C HIS A 5 -38.73 -0.93 26.87
N THR A 6 -37.98 -0.85 25.77
CA THR A 6 -37.77 -1.98 24.87
C THR A 6 -36.88 -3.00 25.58
N GLU A 7 -37.49 -4.03 26.18
CA GLU A 7 -36.79 -5.26 26.57
C GLU A 7 -36.23 -5.93 25.32
N THR A 8 -34.91 -5.89 25.16
CA THR A 8 -34.21 -6.73 24.18
C THR A 8 -34.38 -8.19 24.58
N LYS A 9 -35.15 -8.95 23.79
CA LYS A 9 -35.39 -10.39 23.97
C LYS A 9 -34.07 -11.18 24.14
N PRO A 10 -33.99 -12.14 25.09
CA PRO A 10 -32.82 -12.99 25.31
C PRO A 10 -32.54 -14.02 24.18
N GLU A 11 -33.43 -14.18 23.20
CA GLU A 11 -33.26 -15.14 22.07
C GLU A 11 -32.01 -14.86 21.21
N ALA A 12 -31.68 -13.59 20.96
CA ALA A 12 -30.55 -13.23 20.09
C ALA A 12 -29.16 -13.53 20.71
N ALA A 13 -29.09 -13.68 22.03
CA ALA A 13 -27.85 -14.01 22.74
C ALA A 13 -27.55 -15.52 22.72
N GLY A 14 -28.58 -16.37 22.62
CA GLY A 14 -28.44 -17.82 22.50
C GLY A 14 -27.85 -18.23 21.15
N ASP A 15 -28.38 -17.65 20.08
CA ASP A 15 -28.00 -17.94 18.69
C ASP A 15 -26.50 -17.62 18.44
N ARG A 16 -26.03 -16.48 18.95
CA ARG A 16 -24.61 -16.07 18.86
C ARG A 16 -23.66 -16.99 19.60
N LYS A 17 -24.03 -17.44 20.80
CA LYS A 17 -23.19 -18.38 21.57
C LYS A 17 -23.05 -19.70 20.84
N GLN A 18 -24.13 -20.17 20.22
CA GLN A 18 -24.13 -21.39 19.42
C GLN A 18 -23.25 -21.25 18.16
N THR A 19 -23.38 -20.15 17.40
CA THR A 19 -22.52 -19.91 16.23
C THR A 19 -21.03 -19.86 16.60
N LEU A 20 -20.68 -19.18 17.70
CA LEU A 20 -19.28 -19.12 18.16
C LEU A 20 -18.75 -20.48 18.60
N HIS A 21 -19.58 -21.31 19.23
CA HIS A 21 -19.20 -22.67 19.62
C HIS A 21 -18.94 -23.55 18.39
N GLU A 22 -19.80 -23.45 17.37
CA GLU A 22 -19.63 -24.19 16.12
C GLU A 22 -18.40 -23.74 15.31
N LEU A 23 -18.08 -22.45 15.32
CA LEU A 23 -16.85 -21.93 14.71
C LEU A 23 -15.61 -22.43 15.46
N TRP A 24 -15.67 -22.46 16.79
CA TRP A 24 -14.60 -22.99 17.63
C TRP A 24 -14.37 -24.49 17.40
N ASP A 25 -15.43 -25.28 17.29
CA ASP A 25 -15.33 -26.73 17.02
C ASP A 25 -14.73 -27.02 15.63
N LEU A 26 -15.09 -26.22 14.61
CA LEU A 26 -14.49 -26.33 13.28
C LEU A 26 -13.01 -25.95 13.28
N PHE A 27 -12.65 -24.92 14.04
CA PHE A 27 -11.26 -24.53 14.24
C PHE A 27 -10.47 -25.62 14.96
N GLU A 28 -10.95 -26.13 16.10
CA GLU A 28 -10.28 -27.24 16.80
C GLU A 28 -10.16 -28.48 15.92
N GLY A 29 -11.17 -28.77 15.10
CA GLY A 29 -11.14 -29.85 14.11
C GLY A 29 -10.00 -29.66 13.10
N ALA A 30 -9.83 -28.43 12.59
CA ALA A 30 -8.73 -28.09 11.70
C ALA A 30 -7.37 -28.30 12.38
N MET A 31 -7.22 -27.78 13.61
CA MET A 31 -5.97 -27.87 14.36
C MET A 31 -5.61 -29.31 14.73
N ARG A 32 -6.58 -30.14 15.10
CA ARG A 32 -6.38 -31.58 15.31
C ARG A 32 -5.96 -32.28 14.01
N GLY A 33 -6.47 -31.85 12.86
CA GLY A 33 -6.04 -32.35 11.55
C GLY A 33 -4.57 -32.05 11.28
N VAL A 34 -4.14 -30.80 11.48
CA VAL A 34 -2.75 -30.38 11.28
C VAL A 34 -1.80 -31.10 12.26
N GLN A 35 -2.17 -31.19 13.54
CA GLN A 35 -1.36 -31.87 14.56
C GLN A 35 -1.18 -33.38 14.28
N ARG A 36 -2.13 -34.01 13.59
CA ARG A 36 -2.04 -35.43 13.19
C ARG A 36 -1.33 -35.63 11.85
N GLY A 37 -0.85 -34.57 11.21
CA GLY A 37 -0.29 -34.63 9.86
C GLY A 37 -1.32 -34.99 8.79
N ASN A 38 -2.62 -34.84 9.09
CA ASN A 38 -3.70 -35.09 8.14
C ASN A 38 -4.16 -33.76 7.53
N GLU A 39 -3.34 -33.29 6.59
CA GLU A 39 -3.51 -32.03 5.85
C GLU A 39 -4.87 -31.93 5.15
N ARG A 40 -5.39 -33.05 4.62
CA ARG A 40 -6.68 -33.08 3.93
C ARG A 40 -7.85 -32.76 4.88
N ASP A 41 -7.81 -33.28 6.10
CA ASP A 41 -8.83 -33.01 7.12
C ASP A 41 -8.73 -31.58 7.65
N ALA A 42 -7.51 -31.06 7.81
CA ALA A 42 -7.27 -29.67 8.19
C ALA A 42 -7.82 -28.68 7.14
N ILE A 43 -7.51 -28.89 5.86
CA ILE A 43 -8.00 -28.06 4.76
C ILE A 43 -9.53 -28.11 4.67
N ASN A 44 -10.13 -29.29 4.80
CA ASN A 44 -11.58 -29.43 4.77
C ASN A 44 -12.27 -28.73 5.95
N ALA A 45 -11.67 -28.76 7.14
CA ALA A 45 -12.17 -28.05 8.30
C ALA A 45 -12.03 -26.52 8.15
N LEU A 46 -10.90 -26.02 7.63
CA LEU A 46 -10.70 -24.60 7.31
C LEU A 46 -11.68 -24.11 6.24
N ARG A 47 -11.97 -24.91 5.20
CA ARG A 47 -13.00 -24.58 4.19
C ARG A 47 -14.40 -24.47 4.80
N ARG A 48 -14.76 -25.36 5.73
CA ARG A 48 -16.04 -25.30 6.44
C ARG A 48 -16.11 -24.10 7.39
N LEU A 49 -15.00 -23.78 8.07
CA LEU A 49 -14.88 -22.59 8.91
C LEU A 49 -15.07 -21.32 8.08
N LEU A 50 -14.37 -21.20 6.95
CA LEU A 50 -14.52 -20.11 5.99
C LEU A 50 -15.96 -19.94 5.53
N PHE A 51 -16.62 -21.04 5.09
CA PHE A 51 -18.00 -21.00 4.64
C PHE A 51 -18.98 -20.56 5.74
N LYS A 52 -18.79 -21.03 6.98
CA LYS A 52 -19.63 -20.63 8.12
C LYS A 52 -19.38 -19.18 8.56
N LEU A 53 -18.13 -18.74 8.55
CA LEU A 53 -17.80 -17.33 8.79
C LEU A 53 -18.49 -16.45 7.75
N ASP A 54 -18.45 -16.84 6.47
CA ASP A 54 -19.11 -16.14 5.37
C ASP A 54 -20.61 -15.96 5.60
N GLY A 55 -21.30 -17.05 5.99
CA GLY A 55 -22.72 -17.03 6.31
C GLY A 55 -23.04 -16.20 7.56
N ALA A 56 -22.27 -16.36 8.63
CA ALA A 56 -22.47 -15.61 9.88
C ALA A 56 -22.26 -14.09 9.69
N PHE A 57 -21.29 -13.70 8.85
CA PHE A 57 -21.06 -12.29 8.51
C PHE A 57 -22.19 -11.71 7.66
N ARG A 58 -22.72 -12.46 6.66
CA ARG A 58 -23.88 -12.04 5.86
C ARG A 58 -25.12 -11.84 6.74
N ASP A 59 -25.40 -12.79 7.63
CA ASP A 59 -26.56 -12.71 8.53
C ASP A 59 -26.43 -11.56 9.54
N GLN A 60 -25.21 -11.22 9.97
CA GLN A 60 -24.95 -10.13 10.90
C GLN A 60 -24.98 -8.74 10.24
N ALA A 61 -24.63 -8.66 8.95
CA ALA A 61 -24.80 -7.46 8.12
C ALA A 61 -26.29 -7.19 7.84
N LEU A 62 -27.09 -8.23 7.61
CA LEU A 62 -28.53 -8.12 7.38
C LEU A 62 -29.36 -7.76 8.64
N LYS A 63 -28.85 -8.05 9.85
CA LYS A 63 -29.60 -7.91 11.13
C LYS A 63 -29.31 -6.64 11.93
N ARG A 64 -28.34 -5.78 11.57
CA ARG A 64 -27.99 -4.57 12.35
C ARG A 64 -27.97 -3.33 11.47
N ASN A 65 -28.47 -2.23 12.05
CA ASN A 65 -28.66 -0.89 11.49
C ASN A 65 -27.79 -0.57 10.24
N PRO A 66 -28.39 -0.26 9.08
CA PRO A 66 -27.70 -0.05 7.80
C PRO A 66 -26.84 1.23 7.70
N ASP A 67 -26.75 2.03 8.77
CA ASP A 67 -26.16 3.38 8.74
C ASP A 67 -24.67 3.44 9.13
N GLY A 68 -23.93 2.33 9.07
CA GLY A 68 -22.51 2.27 9.43
C GLY A 68 -21.59 1.92 8.26
N PRO A 69 -21.48 2.74 7.18
CA PRO A 69 -20.66 2.42 6.00
C PRO A 69 -19.20 2.12 6.36
N ILE A 70 -18.69 2.72 7.44
CA ILE A 70 -17.38 2.48 8.03
C ILE A 70 -17.23 1.04 8.56
N ARG A 71 -18.24 0.55 9.30
CA ARG A 71 -18.23 -0.79 9.90
C ARG A 71 -18.27 -1.87 8.83
N ASP A 72 -19.10 -1.67 7.81
CA ASP A 72 -19.23 -2.63 6.72
C ASP A 72 -17.98 -2.65 5.85
N ALA A 73 -17.35 -1.49 5.59
CA ALA A 73 -16.07 -1.41 4.89
C ALA A 73 -14.93 -2.08 5.66
N ILE A 74 -14.78 -1.80 6.97
CA ILE A 74 -13.76 -2.44 7.82
C ILE A 74 -14.01 -3.96 7.91
N THR A 75 -15.27 -4.38 8.13
CA THR A 75 -15.61 -5.81 8.24
C THR A 75 -15.39 -6.54 6.91
N ALA A 76 -15.73 -5.91 5.78
CA ALA A 76 -15.48 -6.46 4.44
C ALA A 76 -13.99 -6.55 4.13
N GLN A 77 -13.20 -5.54 4.49
CA GLN A 77 -11.75 -5.54 4.28
C GLN A 77 -11.04 -6.59 5.15
N LEU A 78 -11.45 -6.72 6.41
CA LEU A 78 -10.95 -7.76 7.32
C LEU A 78 -11.33 -9.16 6.80
N ARG A 79 -12.55 -9.33 6.28
CA ARG A 79 -13.00 -10.57 5.66
C ARG A 79 -12.17 -10.91 4.42
N ALA A 80 -11.96 -9.94 3.53
CA ALA A 80 -11.14 -10.13 2.32
C ALA A 80 -9.70 -10.51 2.69
N SER A 81 -9.08 -9.77 3.61
CA SER A 81 -7.71 -10.02 4.06
C SER A 81 -7.54 -11.40 4.72
N LEU A 82 -8.47 -11.81 5.58
CA LEU A 82 -8.43 -13.12 6.23
C LEU A 82 -8.65 -14.25 5.21
N ILE A 83 -9.56 -14.06 4.25
CA ILE A 83 -9.84 -15.04 3.19
C ILE A 83 -8.64 -15.18 2.25
N ASP A 84 -8.00 -14.09 1.86
CA ASP A 84 -6.84 -14.11 0.97
C ASP A 84 -5.63 -14.76 1.66
N GLN A 85 -5.37 -14.39 2.91
CA GLN A 85 -4.35 -15.04 3.74
C GLN A 85 -4.59 -16.56 3.91
N LEU A 86 -5.84 -16.98 4.11
CA LEU A 86 -6.20 -18.40 4.15
C LEU A 86 -6.08 -19.07 2.78
N ARG A 87 -6.36 -18.35 1.69
CA ARG A 87 -6.24 -18.87 0.32
C ARG A 87 -4.77 -19.05 -0.07
N ASP A 88 -3.91 -18.13 0.31
CA ASP A 88 -2.46 -18.19 0.07
C ASP A 88 -1.84 -19.35 0.85
N LEU A 89 -2.27 -19.54 2.11
CA LEU A 89 -1.88 -20.70 2.91
C LEU A 89 -2.32 -22.04 2.27
N VAL A 90 -3.51 -22.07 1.65
CA VAL A 90 -4.03 -23.27 0.97
C VAL A 90 -3.37 -23.49 -0.40
N ARG A 91 -3.00 -22.42 -1.12
CA ARG A 91 -2.34 -22.49 -2.43
C ARG A 91 -0.84 -22.80 -2.33
N GLY A 92 -0.18 -22.35 -1.27
CA GLY A 92 1.26 -22.52 -1.06
C GLY A 92 1.73 -23.96 -0.84
N GLY A 93 0.83 -24.94 -0.69
CA GLY A 93 1.13 -26.38 -0.71
C GLY A 93 2.03 -26.93 0.41
N GLN A 94 2.57 -26.06 1.27
CA GLN A 94 3.28 -26.42 2.49
C GLN A 94 2.63 -25.70 3.67
N LEU A 95 1.74 -26.38 4.38
CA LEU A 95 1.33 -25.91 5.69
C LEU A 95 2.58 -25.86 6.59
N PRO A 96 2.86 -24.73 7.26
CA PRO A 96 3.87 -24.72 8.31
C PRO A 96 3.56 -25.84 9.32
N THR A 97 4.57 -26.42 9.95
CA THR A 97 4.40 -27.47 10.97
C THR A 97 3.26 -27.15 11.94
N GLY A 98 2.59 -28.15 12.52
CA GLY A 98 1.36 -27.93 13.29
C GLY A 98 1.42 -26.92 14.43
N LYS A 99 2.61 -26.48 14.85
CA LYS A 99 2.81 -25.32 15.72
C LYS A 99 2.71 -23.97 14.98
N GLY A 100 3.31 -23.85 13.79
CA GLY A 100 3.26 -22.64 12.97
C GLY A 100 1.86 -22.29 12.45
N VAL A 101 0.98 -23.27 12.19
CA VAL A 101 -0.44 -22.99 11.86
C VAL A 101 -1.22 -22.52 13.09
N VAL A 102 -0.91 -23.04 14.30
CA VAL A 102 -1.50 -22.55 15.56
C VAL A 102 -1.05 -21.12 15.82
N ASP A 103 0.24 -20.83 15.70
CA ASP A 103 0.80 -19.51 15.97
C ASP A 103 0.33 -18.48 14.94
N TRP A 104 0.22 -18.88 13.67
CA TRP A 104 -0.34 -18.05 12.59
C TRP A 104 -1.83 -17.80 12.78
N PHE A 105 -2.63 -18.82 13.09
CA PHE A 105 -4.07 -18.65 13.31
C PHE A 105 -4.34 -17.89 14.61
N ALA A 106 -3.58 -18.13 15.67
CA ALA A 106 -3.64 -17.30 16.88
C ALA A 106 -3.29 -15.86 16.54
N GLY A 107 -2.26 -15.61 15.72
CA GLY A 107 -1.94 -14.28 15.19
C GLY A 107 -3.10 -13.67 14.40
N ALA A 108 -3.65 -14.35 13.40
CA ALA A 108 -4.74 -13.87 12.55
C ALA A 108 -6.07 -13.72 13.30
N ALA A 109 -6.37 -14.59 14.27
CA ALA A 109 -7.56 -14.53 15.12
C ALA A 109 -7.41 -13.48 16.21
N ILE A 110 -6.21 -13.28 16.79
CA ILE A 110 -5.91 -12.15 17.68
C ILE A 110 -6.01 -10.86 16.87
N VAL A 111 -5.48 -10.79 15.65
CA VAL A 111 -5.64 -9.64 14.76
C VAL A 111 -7.12 -9.41 14.46
N ALA A 112 -7.88 -10.37 13.94
CA ALA A 112 -9.31 -10.20 13.67
C ALA A 112 -10.14 -9.88 14.93
N HIS A 113 -9.80 -10.45 16.08
CA HIS A 113 -10.45 -10.18 17.37
C HIS A 113 -10.09 -8.79 17.90
N GLU A 114 -8.82 -8.40 17.87
CA GLU A 114 -8.34 -7.08 18.29
C GLU A 114 -8.79 -5.99 17.32
N PHE A 115 -8.91 -6.27 16.02
CA PHE A 115 -9.51 -5.37 15.04
C PHE A 115 -11.01 -5.27 15.18
N SER A 116 -11.71 -6.37 15.50
CA SER A 116 -13.14 -6.30 15.83
C SER A 116 -13.37 -5.58 17.15
N ARG A 117 -12.48 -5.76 18.14
CA ARG A 117 -12.46 -4.99 19.40
C ARG A 117 -12.08 -3.54 19.16
N LEU A 118 -11.20 -3.24 18.22
CA LEU A 118 -10.80 -1.89 17.83
C LEU A 118 -11.93 -1.21 17.06
N ALA A 119 -12.59 -1.88 16.13
CA ALA A 119 -13.78 -1.40 15.46
C ALA A 119 -14.91 -1.18 16.49
N THR A 120 -15.11 -2.12 17.43
CA THR A 120 -16.08 -1.98 18.52
C THR A 120 -15.68 -0.90 19.52
N ALA A 121 -14.38 -0.67 19.76
CA ALA A 121 -13.88 0.36 20.67
C ALA A 121 -13.91 1.74 19.99
N ILE A 122 -13.63 1.81 18.69
CA ILE A 122 -13.83 2.99 17.85
C ILE A 122 -15.32 3.28 17.78
N GLU A 123 -16.18 2.29 17.60
CA GLU A 123 -17.65 2.41 17.67
C GLU A 123 -18.12 2.86 19.05
N ARG A 124 -17.54 2.32 20.13
CA ARG A 124 -17.91 2.70 21.48
C ARG A 124 -17.44 4.11 21.80
N VAL A 125 -16.23 4.48 21.39
CA VAL A 125 -15.69 5.84 21.52
C VAL A 125 -16.43 6.81 20.60
N THR A 126 -16.86 6.41 19.40
CA THR A 126 -17.66 7.24 18.48
C THR A 126 -19.11 7.36 18.92
N ALA A 127 -19.73 6.30 19.45
CA ALA A 127 -21.10 6.27 19.94
C ALA A 127 -21.25 6.94 21.32
N GLU A 128 -20.31 6.71 22.25
CA GLU A 128 -20.26 7.45 23.51
C GLU A 128 -19.90 8.93 23.29
N ARG A 129 -19.29 9.27 22.14
CA ARG A 129 -19.05 10.64 21.67
C ARG A 129 -20.01 11.09 20.56
N GLN A 130 -21.19 10.51 20.40
CA GLN A 130 -22.19 11.02 19.43
C GLN A 130 -22.73 12.42 19.76
N HIS A 131 -22.22 13.07 20.81
CA HIS A 131 -22.39 14.51 21.07
C HIS A 131 -21.11 15.34 20.90
N GLU A 132 -19.98 14.72 20.56
CA GLU A 132 -18.72 15.38 20.21
C GLU A 132 -18.16 14.75 18.93
N GLU A 133 -18.47 15.38 17.80
CA GLU A 133 -17.90 15.08 16.48
C GLU A 133 -16.42 14.66 16.60
N ILE A 134 -16.09 13.43 16.21
CA ILE A 134 -14.70 13.00 16.19
C ILE A 134 -14.00 13.74 15.06
N HIS A 135 -13.34 14.84 15.43
CA HIS A 135 -12.66 15.73 14.51
C HIS A 135 -11.24 15.27 14.15
N SER A 136 -10.68 14.29 14.86
CA SER A 136 -9.30 13.81 14.65
C SER A 136 -9.05 12.46 15.30
N PHE A 137 -8.16 11.65 14.71
CA PHE A 137 -7.64 10.43 15.35
C PHE A 137 -6.15 10.26 15.05
N ALA A 138 -5.45 9.46 15.84
CA ALA A 138 -4.04 9.16 15.64
C ALA A 138 -3.74 7.72 16.05
N GLY A 139 -2.68 7.15 15.48
CA GLY A 139 -2.27 5.78 15.74
C GLY A 139 -0.89 5.46 15.16
N ASN A 140 -0.58 4.17 15.09
CA ASN A 140 0.68 3.64 14.58
C ASN A 140 0.41 2.43 13.68
N SER A 141 1.17 2.31 12.59
CA SER A 141 1.05 1.26 11.58
C SER A 141 1.27 -0.15 12.13
N SER A 142 2.00 -0.26 13.25
CA SER A 142 2.18 -1.52 13.99
C SER A 142 0.86 -2.10 14.51
N PHE A 143 -0.20 -1.28 14.64
CA PHE A 143 -1.51 -1.72 15.11
C PHE A 143 -2.59 -1.64 14.03
N ILE A 144 -2.54 -0.64 13.15
CA ILE A 144 -3.51 -0.44 12.07
C ILE A 144 -2.75 -0.19 10.78
N PRO A 145 -2.80 -1.09 9.77
CA PRO A 145 -2.21 -0.87 8.47
C PRO A 145 -2.65 0.46 7.87
N ILE A 146 -1.72 1.19 7.26
CA ILE A 146 -1.99 2.51 6.69
C ILE A 146 -3.03 2.42 5.58
N GLU A 147 -3.00 1.33 4.80
CA GLU A 147 -3.94 1.00 3.74
C GLU A 147 -5.38 0.95 4.28
N ALA A 148 -5.58 0.34 5.44
CA ALA A 148 -6.89 0.27 6.09
C ALA A 148 -7.35 1.65 6.55
N VAL A 149 -6.44 2.49 7.06
CA VAL A 149 -6.76 3.88 7.43
C VAL A 149 -7.17 4.70 6.21
N VAL A 150 -6.42 4.61 5.11
CA VAL A 150 -6.69 5.35 3.88
C VAL A 150 -8.02 4.89 3.26
N GLN A 151 -8.28 3.59 3.16
CA GLN A 151 -9.56 3.05 2.68
C GLN A 151 -10.73 3.50 3.53
N LEU A 152 -10.59 3.45 4.87
CA LEU A 152 -11.60 3.92 5.80
C LEU A 152 -11.97 5.38 5.53
N LEU A 153 -10.96 6.25 5.36
CA LEU A 153 -11.19 7.68 5.12
C LEU A 153 -11.97 7.91 3.81
N VAL A 154 -11.62 7.18 2.76
CA VAL A 154 -12.28 7.25 1.45
C VAL A 154 -13.72 6.73 1.49
N SER A 155 -13.95 5.57 2.10
CA SER A 155 -15.29 4.97 2.20
C SER A 155 -16.26 5.85 2.96
N ALA A 156 -15.77 6.59 3.95
CA ALA A 156 -16.54 7.55 4.71
C ALA A 156 -16.60 8.96 4.08
N GLN A 157 -16.05 9.13 2.87
CA GLN A 157 -16.06 10.38 2.10
C GLN A 157 -15.51 11.56 2.92
N HIS A 158 -14.44 11.32 3.68
CA HIS A 158 -13.89 12.32 4.56
C HIS A 158 -13.24 13.47 3.80
N ARG A 159 -13.39 14.68 4.34
CA ARG A 159 -12.58 15.84 3.98
C ARG A 159 -11.63 16.17 5.11
N GLY A 160 -10.33 16.10 4.85
CA GLY A 160 -9.33 16.29 5.89
C GLY A 160 -7.90 16.06 5.43
N VAL A 161 -7.00 15.94 6.40
CA VAL A 161 -5.59 15.62 6.17
C VAL A 161 -5.20 14.41 7.00
N LEU A 162 -4.61 13.41 6.35
CA LEU A 162 -3.91 12.30 7.01
C LEU A 162 -2.41 12.58 6.92
N THR A 163 -1.80 12.85 8.05
CA THR A 163 -0.34 12.93 8.21
C THR A 163 0.20 11.54 8.51
N LEU A 164 1.16 11.09 7.72
CA LEU A 164 1.97 9.89 7.93
C LEU A 164 3.40 10.33 8.28
N GLU A 165 3.99 9.79 9.33
CA GLU A 165 5.27 10.27 9.87
C GLU A 165 6.14 9.12 10.39
N THR A 166 7.41 9.11 10.00
CA THR A 166 8.50 8.31 10.57
C THR A 166 9.54 9.25 11.21
N GLU A 167 10.66 8.72 11.69
CA GLU A 167 11.75 9.56 12.21
C GLU A 167 12.43 10.41 11.11
N SER A 168 12.41 9.94 9.87
CA SER A 168 13.15 10.54 8.75
C SER A 168 12.25 11.17 7.69
N ASN A 169 10.95 10.88 7.70
CA ASN A 169 10.05 11.30 6.62
C ASN A 169 8.65 11.62 7.13
N ARG A 170 7.93 12.46 6.38
CA ARG A 170 6.53 12.77 6.61
C ARG A 170 5.82 13.07 5.30
N LEU A 171 4.57 12.65 5.23
CA LEU A 171 3.67 12.90 4.12
C LEU A 171 2.30 13.34 4.64
N ASP A 172 1.81 14.46 4.15
CA ASP A 172 0.43 14.88 4.36
C ASP A 172 -0.40 14.54 3.12
N LEU A 173 -1.42 13.72 3.31
CA LEU A 173 -2.42 13.34 2.30
C LEU A 173 -3.70 14.13 2.54
N PHE A 174 -4.08 14.99 1.61
CA PHE A 174 -5.32 15.75 1.68
C PHE A 174 -6.44 14.99 0.99
N PHE A 175 -7.49 14.68 1.74
CA PHE A 175 -8.68 13.99 1.24
C PHE A 175 -9.81 14.97 0.98
N ASP A 176 -10.52 14.74 -0.11
CA ASP A 176 -11.80 15.38 -0.37
C ASP A 176 -12.73 14.37 -1.04
N ASN A 177 -13.71 13.90 -0.26
CA ASN A 177 -14.60 12.80 -0.62
C ASN A 177 -13.83 11.49 -0.80
N GLN A 178 -13.87 10.89 -2.00
CA GLN A 178 -13.34 9.55 -2.25
C GLN A 178 -11.92 9.54 -2.86
N VAL A 179 -11.28 10.71 -2.98
CA VAL A 179 -9.98 10.86 -3.63
C VAL A 179 -8.97 11.54 -2.73
N ILE A 180 -7.69 11.28 -2.99
CA ILE A 180 -6.60 12.09 -2.48
C ILE A 180 -6.50 13.31 -3.39
N ALA A 181 -6.94 14.47 -2.88
CA ALA A 181 -6.93 15.72 -3.60
C ALA A 181 -5.51 16.27 -3.78
N PHE A 182 -4.61 16.05 -2.82
CA PHE A 182 -3.25 16.58 -2.86
C PHE A 182 -2.26 15.80 -1.99
N PHE A 183 -1.02 15.70 -2.45
CA PHE A 183 0.11 15.17 -1.68
C PHE A 183 1.05 16.30 -1.28
N SER A 184 1.46 16.32 -0.01
CA SER A 184 2.47 17.27 0.48
C SER A 184 3.56 16.52 1.24
N PRO A 185 4.58 15.98 0.53
CA PRO A 185 5.73 15.39 1.19
C PRO A 185 6.56 16.45 1.92
N MET A 186 7.13 16.08 3.07
CA MET A 186 8.00 16.94 3.88
C MET A 186 9.45 16.98 3.36
N HIS A 187 9.87 15.91 2.69
CA HIS A 187 11.20 15.73 2.13
C HIS A 187 11.12 15.12 0.73
N PHE A 188 12.08 15.46 -0.12
CA PHE A 188 12.23 14.78 -1.41
C PHE A 188 13.25 13.64 -1.28
N LEU A 189 12.82 12.44 -1.67
CA LEU A 189 13.70 11.26 -1.76
C LEU A 189 14.57 11.33 -3.02
N ARG A 190 14.01 11.81 -4.14
CA ARG A 190 14.74 12.06 -5.39
C ARG A 190 15.20 13.51 -5.58
N SER A 191 16.38 13.70 -6.17
CA SER A 191 16.84 14.99 -6.70
C SER A 191 16.74 15.09 -8.22
N VAL A 192 16.22 14.05 -8.88
CA VAL A 192 16.08 13.99 -10.33
C VAL A 192 14.61 13.77 -10.68
N LEU A 193 14.00 14.71 -11.39
CA LEU A 193 12.65 14.56 -11.92
C LEU A 193 12.73 13.91 -13.30
N ALA A 194 11.96 12.83 -13.47
CA ALA A 194 11.69 12.22 -14.76
C ALA A 194 10.22 12.51 -15.09
N GLY A 195 9.94 13.01 -16.29
CA GLY A 195 8.58 13.20 -16.79
C GLY A 195 8.48 12.50 -18.14
N GLU A 196 7.29 11.99 -18.47
CA GLU A 196 7.04 11.30 -19.75
C GLU A 196 7.25 12.24 -20.95
N ASP A 197 6.94 13.53 -20.78
CA ASP A 197 7.12 14.59 -21.77
C ASP A 197 8.41 15.41 -21.56
N LEU A 198 9.22 15.11 -20.55
CA LEU A 198 10.48 15.81 -20.32
C LEU A 198 11.57 15.16 -21.17
N PRO A 199 12.06 15.82 -22.25
CA PRO A 199 13.08 15.25 -23.13
C PRO A 199 14.42 15.01 -22.40
N MET A 200 14.58 15.55 -21.19
CA MET A 200 15.72 15.33 -20.31
C MET A 200 15.26 15.28 -18.86
N HIS A 201 15.86 14.38 -18.10
CA HIS A 201 15.74 14.37 -16.64
C HIS A 201 16.17 15.73 -16.08
N ARG A 202 15.35 16.33 -15.21
CA ARG A 202 15.65 17.63 -14.59
C ARG A 202 16.25 17.42 -13.21
N GLU A 203 17.52 17.79 -13.05
CA GLU A 203 18.16 17.81 -11.74
C GLU A 203 17.68 19.01 -10.91
N LEU A 204 17.28 18.72 -9.67
CA LEU A 204 16.93 19.71 -8.67
C LEU A 204 18.15 19.97 -7.77
N PRO A 205 18.77 21.16 -7.83
CA PRO A 205 19.91 21.45 -6.98
C PRO A 205 19.56 21.30 -5.50
N ARG A 206 20.40 20.63 -4.71
CA ARG A 206 20.12 20.37 -3.28
C ARG A 206 19.83 21.64 -2.49
N GLY A 207 20.53 22.73 -2.80
CA GLY A 207 20.28 24.03 -2.17
C GLY A 207 18.89 24.61 -2.44
N VAL A 208 18.28 24.31 -3.60
CA VAL A 208 16.90 24.68 -3.92
C VAL A 208 15.93 23.84 -3.09
N LEU A 209 16.14 22.52 -3.05
CA LEU A 209 15.31 21.60 -2.27
C LEU A 209 15.30 21.98 -0.78
N THR A 210 16.46 22.20 -0.19
CA THR A 210 16.57 22.60 1.23
C THR A 210 15.86 23.92 1.54
N ARG A 211 15.83 24.87 0.61
CA ARG A 211 15.06 26.11 0.79
C ARG A 211 13.56 25.87 0.70
N ALA A 212 13.12 25.05 -0.25
CA ALA A 212 11.71 24.70 -0.42
C ALA A 212 11.18 23.90 0.79
N GLU A 213 11.96 22.93 1.30
CA GLU A 213 11.68 22.21 2.55
C GLU A 213 11.58 23.15 3.74
N ARG A 214 12.50 24.12 3.86
CA ARG A 214 12.43 25.13 4.94
C ARG A 214 11.16 25.98 4.87
N ARG A 215 10.75 26.41 3.67
CA ARG A 215 9.51 27.16 3.48
C ARG A 215 8.27 26.37 3.88
N LEU A 216 8.26 25.06 3.64
CA LEU A 216 7.20 24.19 4.15
C LEU A 216 7.11 24.27 5.68
N MET A 217 8.24 24.19 6.39
CA MET A 217 8.25 24.29 7.86
C MET A 217 7.81 25.66 8.37
N GLU A 218 8.29 26.73 7.73
CA GLU A 218 8.07 28.10 8.19
C GLU A 218 6.68 28.64 7.85
N SER A 219 6.13 28.25 6.70
CA SER A 219 4.91 28.84 6.13
C SER A 219 3.81 27.83 5.80
N GLY A 220 4.05 26.54 5.99
CA GLY A 220 3.11 25.47 5.60
C GLY A 220 2.96 25.30 4.09
N LYS A 221 3.83 25.93 3.30
CA LYS A 221 3.72 25.92 1.84
C LYS A 221 4.29 24.63 1.24
N PRO A 222 3.53 23.87 0.43
CA PRO A 222 4.05 22.65 -0.18
C PRO A 222 5.32 22.88 -1.00
N ILE A 223 6.23 21.90 -0.98
CA ILE A 223 7.54 21.99 -1.63
C ILE A 223 7.38 22.24 -3.14
N VAL A 224 6.53 21.47 -3.81
CA VAL A 224 6.27 21.63 -5.26
C VAL A 224 5.75 23.02 -5.64
N VAL A 225 4.92 23.62 -4.79
CA VAL A 225 4.44 25.00 -4.99
C VAL A 225 5.58 26.00 -4.78
N SER A 226 6.45 25.76 -3.79
CA SER A 226 7.64 26.59 -3.56
C SER A 226 8.62 26.54 -4.73
N LEU A 227 8.80 25.36 -5.33
CA LEU A 227 9.65 25.19 -6.52
C LEU A 227 9.09 25.93 -7.74
N ALA A 228 7.77 25.88 -7.95
CA ALA A 228 7.13 26.63 -9.03
C ALA A 228 7.28 28.14 -8.84
N GLN A 229 7.19 28.63 -7.60
CA GLN A 229 7.40 30.05 -7.30
C GLN A 229 8.85 30.51 -7.47
N GLU A 230 9.82 29.62 -7.33
CA GLU A 230 11.22 29.89 -7.64
C GLU A 230 11.54 29.76 -9.14
N GLY A 231 10.54 29.43 -9.98
CA GLY A 231 10.72 29.24 -11.43
C GLY A 231 11.48 27.97 -11.79
N ILE A 232 11.58 27.02 -10.86
CA ILE A 232 12.24 25.71 -11.07
C ILE A 232 11.29 24.72 -11.71
N LEU A 233 10.00 24.83 -11.39
CA LEU A 233 8.90 24.14 -12.04
C LEU A 233 8.00 25.15 -12.74
N GLU A 234 7.42 24.76 -13.85
CA GLU A 234 6.28 25.48 -14.40
C GLU A 234 5.03 25.23 -13.53
N THR A 235 4.08 26.15 -13.57
CA THR A 235 2.85 26.00 -12.76
C THR A 235 2.00 24.81 -13.23
N SER A 236 2.08 24.48 -14.52
CA SER A 236 1.49 23.28 -15.14
C SER A 236 2.06 21.98 -14.57
N GLU A 237 3.35 21.95 -14.23
CA GLU A 237 4.07 20.75 -13.74
C GLU A 237 3.77 20.44 -12.26
N VAL A 238 3.13 21.36 -11.52
CA VAL A 238 2.95 21.23 -10.06
C VAL A 238 2.14 20.01 -9.67
N CYS A 239 1.04 19.73 -10.37
CA CYS A 239 0.16 18.60 -10.04
C CYS A 239 0.85 17.26 -10.32
N GLU A 240 1.43 17.09 -11.51
CA GLU A 240 2.14 15.87 -11.90
C GLU A 240 3.35 15.60 -10.99
N THR A 241 4.18 16.63 -10.75
CA THR A 241 5.34 16.50 -9.86
C THR A 241 4.89 16.24 -8.42
N GLY A 242 3.82 16.88 -7.97
CA GLY A 242 3.24 16.65 -6.65
C GLY A 242 2.74 15.22 -6.46
N TYR A 243 2.07 14.68 -7.47
CA TYR A 243 1.65 13.28 -7.49
C TYR A 243 2.84 12.33 -7.45
N LEU A 244 3.79 12.48 -8.39
CA LEU A 244 4.93 11.57 -8.52
C LEU A 244 5.73 11.47 -7.21
N LEU A 245 6.04 12.63 -6.62
CA LEU A 245 6.81 12.69 -5.38
C LEU A 245 5.98 12.24 -4.16
N GLY A 246 4.71 12.60 -4.13
CA GLY A 246 3.78 12.19 -3.09
C GLY A 246 3.58 10.68 -3.04
N ALA A 247 3.35 10.06 -4.19
CA ALA A 247 3.20 8.63 -4.35
C ALA A 247 4.48 7.88 -3.99
N GLU A 248 5.65 8.37 -4.42
CA GLU A 248 6.94 7.79 -4.05
C GLU A 248 7.15 7.74 -2.53
N VAL A 249 6.90 8.86 -1.83
CA VAL A 249 6.97 8.90 -0.37
C VAL A 249 5.89 8.01 0.27
N PHE A 250 4.70 7.97 -0.31
CA PHE A 250 3.62 7.10 0.18
C PHE A 250 4.03 5.63 0.12
N PHE A 251 4.61 5.18 -0.99
CA PHE A 251 5.11 3.81 -1.15
C PHE A 251 6.28 3.50 -0.21
N ASP A 252 7.23 4.43 -0.03
CA ASP A 252 8.32 4.27 0.95
C ASP A 252 7.77 4.09 2.38
N LEU A 253 6.74 4.84 2.75
CA LEU A 253 6.07 4.71 4.05
C LEU A 253 5.29 3.41 4.18
N LEU A 254 4.61 2.96 3.12
CA LEU A 254 3.93 1.67 3.09
C LEU A 254 4.89 0.49 3.10
N HIS A 255 6.10 0.61 2.55
CA HIS A 255 7.09 -0.46 2.61
C HIS A 255 7.70 -0.58 4.01
N ARG A 256 7.96 0.56 4.68
CA ARG A 256 8.54 0.62 6.03
C ARG A 256 7.49 0.42 7.14
N GLN A 257 6.55 -0.51 6.98
CA GLN A 257 5.36 -0.66 7.86
C GLN A 257 5.66 -0.73 9.37
N SER A 258 6.88 -1.08 9.76
CA SER A 258 7.33 -1.00 11.14
C SER A 258 7.55 0.46 11.57
N ASN A 259 6.56 1.01 12.28
CA ASN A 259 6.62 2.27 13.04
C ASN A 259 6.28 3.59 12.30
N VAL A 260 5.37 3.56 11.32
CA VAL A 260 4.75 4.79 10.79
C VAL A 260 3.69 5.27 11.78
N ARG A 261 3.85 6.48 12.29
CA ARG A 261 2.81 7.16 13.07
C ARG A 261 1.86 7.87 12.11
N PHE A 262 0.57 7.79 12.37
CA PHE A 262 -0.42 8.51 11.58
C PHE A 262 -1.30 9.40 12.45
N ARG A 263 -1.75 10.52 11.86
CA ARG A 263 -2.70 11.44 12.46
C ARG A 263 -3.65 11.96 11.39
N TYR A 264 -4.93 11.78 11.60
CA TYR A 264 -5.98 12.38 10.78
C TYR A 264 -6.59 13.58 11.49
N SER A 265 -6.81 14.65 10.73
CA SER A 265 -7.57 15.83 11.16
C SER A 265 -8.62 16.18 10.12
N LYS A 266 -9.90 16.24 10.53
CA LYS A 266 -11.00 16.69 9.69
C LYS A 266 -10.84 18.18 9.39
N LEU A 267 -11.04 18.55 8.13
CA LEU A 267 -10.98 19.94 7.69
C LEU A 267 -12.34 20.36 7.14
N GLN A 268 -12.78 21.56 7.51
CA GLN A 268 -13.99 22.15 6.92
C GLN A 268 -13.75 22.49 5.44
N GLN A 269 -12.55 22.99 5.14
CA GLN A 269 -12.09 23.36 3.82
C GLN A 269 -10.64 22.91 3.63
N LEU A 270 -10.31 22.50 2.41
CA LEU A 270 -8.93 22.21 2.06
C LEU A 270 -8.10 23.50 2.03
N PRO A 271 -6.78 23.42 2.32
CA PRO A 271 -5.88 24.54 2.08
C PRO A 271 -5.94 25.01 0.64
N GLU A 272 -5.63 26.30 0.39
CA GLU A 272 -5.67 26.89 -0.95
C GLU A 272 -4.78 26.12 -1.94
N SER A 273 -3.58 25.70 -1.52
CA SER A 273 -2.68 24.91 -2.35
C SER A 273 -3.27 23.56 -2.74
N ALA A 274 -3.89 22.85 -1.80
CA ALA A 274 -4.53 21.57 -2.06
C ALA A 274 -5.79 21.71 -2.94
N SER A 275 -6.50 22.83 -2.82
CA SER A 275 -7.70 23.12 -3.63
C SER A 275 -7.33 23.56 -5.06
N ARG A 276 -6.23 24.28 -5.22
CA ARG A 276 -5.77 24.84 -6.48
C ARG A 276 -5.00 23.84 -7.34
N PHE A 277 -4.16 23.02 -6.73
CA PHE A 277 -3.27 22.08 -7.41
C PHE A 277 -3.73 20.63 -7.20
N ARG A 278 -5.03 20.37 -7.41
CA ARG A 278 -5.61 19.05 -7.19
C ARG A 278 -5.02 18.02 -8.15
N VAL A 279 -4.80 16.82 -7.63
CA VAL A 279 -4.40 15.63 -8.40
C VAL A 279 -5.52 14.58 -8.50
N ASP A 280 -6.50 14.66 -7.60
CA ASP A 280 -7.70 13.81 -7.56
C ASP A 280 -7.43 12.31 -7.79
N VAL A 281 -6.50 11.76 -7.00
CA VAL A 281 -6.03 10.38 -7.13
C VAL A 281 -7.02 9.41 -6.47
N PRO A 282 -7.56 8.44 -7.23
CA PRO A 282 -8.34 7.36 -6.65
C PRO A 282 -7.46 6.45 -5.77
N VAL A 283 -7.93 6.14 -4.56
CA VAL A 283 -7.13 5.38 -3.59
C VAL A 283 -6.93 3.91 -3.98
N ALA A 284 -7.94 3.25 -4.54
CA ALA A 284 -7.83 1.82 -4.85
C ALA A 284 -6.68 1.52 -5.85
N PRO A 285 -6.56 2.21 -7.01
CA PRO A 285 -5.41 2.07 -7.90
C PRO A 285 -4.06 2.36 -7.22
N LEU A 286 -4.00 3.39 -6.37
CA LEU A 286 -2.78 3.74 -5.65
C LEU A 286 -2.32 2.60 -4.71
N LEU A 287 -3.26 1.96 -4.01
CA LEU A 287 -2.94 0.84 -3.12
C LEU A 287 -2.56 -0.44 -3.90
N ILE A 288 -3.17 -0.68 -5.06
CA ILE A 288 -2.78 -1.79 -5.94
C ILE A 288 -1.35 -1.57 -6.43
N GLU A 289 -1.02 -0.37 -6.91
CA GLU A 289 0.33 -0.01 -7.33
C GLU A 289 1.35 -0.16 -6.19
N ALA A 290 0.98 0.24 -4.97
CA ALA A 290 1.85 0.06 -3.80
C ALA A 290 2.20 -1.41 -3.57
N ARG A 291 1.20 -2.30 -3.66
CA ARG A 291 1.40 -3.74 -3.50
C ARG A 291 2.23 -4.33 -4.63
N ASN A 292 1.95 -3.95 -5.88
CA ASN A 292 2.73 -4.39 -7.03
C ASN A 292 4.21 -4.02 -6.87
N ARG A 293 4.51 -2.80 -6.40
CA ARG A 293 5.89 -2.37 -6.12
C ARG A 293 6.56 -3.17 -5.01
N GLU A 294 5.82 -3.59 -3.99
CA GLU A 294 6.36 -4.46 -2.95
C GLU A 294 6.72 -5.84 -3.51
N GLU A 295 5.84 -6.42 -4.33
CA GLU A 295 6.09 -7.69 -5.01
C GLU A 295 7.28 -7.58 -5.99
N ASP A 296 7.33 -6.52 -6.80
CA ASP A 296 8.46 -6.19 -7.68
C ASP A 296 9.76 -6.05 -6.89
N TRP A 297 9.72 -5.38 -5.73
CA TRP A 297 10.87 -5.20 -4.86
C TRP A 297 11.45 -6.53 -4.38
N LEU A 298 10.59 -7.47 -3.98
CA LEU A 298 11.01 -8.81 -3.59
C LEU A 298 11.64 -9.58 -4.76
N VAL A 299 11.16 -9.37 -5.98
CA VAL A 299 11.74 -9.99 -7.18
C VAL A 299 13.12 -9.41 -7.49
N VAL A 300 13.28 -8.08 -7.51
CA VAL A 300 14.58 -7.46 -7.82
C VAL A 300 15.64 -7.74 -6.75
N LEU A 301 15.23 -7.93 -5.49
CA LEU A 301 16.12 -8.36 -4.41
C LEU A 301 16.64 -9.79 -4.59
N LYS A 302 15.97 -10.65 -5.36
CA LYS A 302 16.56 -11.96 -5.71
C LYS A 302 17.78 -11.79 -6.60
N VAL A 303 17.79 -10.78 -7.46
CA VAL A 303 18.90 -10.53 -8.40
C VAL A 303 20.09 -9.84 -7.71
N PHE A 304 19.81 -8.91 -6.80
CA PHE A 304 20.83 -8.12 -6.06
C PHE A 304 20.51 -8.07 -4.55
N PRO A 305 20.73 -9.15 -3.79
CA PRO A 305 20.22 -9.26 -2.42
C PRO A 305 20.83 -8.27 -1.42
N ASP A 306 22.08 -7.83 -1.63
CA ASP A 306 22.78 -6.94 -0.70
C ASP A 306 22.90 -5.50 -1.28
N PRO A 307 22.20 -4.50 -0.71
CA PRO A 307 22.28 -3.12 -1.17
C PRO A 307 23.62 -2.42 -0.88
N ASP A 308 24.44 -2.99 0.00
CA ASP A 308 25.74 -2.49 0.41
C ASP A 308 26.91 -3.20 -0.29
N ALA A 309 26.65 -4.32 -0.98
CA ALA A 309 27.67 -5.05 -1.72
C ALA A 309 28.10 -4.30 -2.99
N PRO A 310 29.41 -4.29 -3.31
CA PRO A 310 29.92 -3.67 -4.52
C PRO A 310 29.52 -4.48 -5.76
N LEU A 311 28.98 -3.80 -6.77
CA LEU A 311 28.54 -4.43 -8.01
C LEU A 311 29.72 -4.70 -8.94
N ARG A 312 29.57 -5.72 -9.81
CA ARG A 312 30.57 -6.07 -10.83
C ARG A 312 30.08 -5.71 -12.23
N GLY A 313 30.76 -4.77 -12.87
CA GLY A 313 30.56 -4.47 -14.28
C GLY A 313 31.24 -5.50 -15.18
N ILE A 314 30.66 -5.75 -16.35
CA ILE A 314 31.28 -6.59 -17.37
C ILE A 314 32.24 -5.71 -18.19
N GLY A 315 33.53 -6.04 -18.13
CA GLY A 315 34.65 -5.17 -18.56
C GLY A 315 34.65 -4.71 -20.02
N ASP A 316 33.92 -5.39 -20.91
CA ASP A 316 33.88 -5.13 -22.36
C ASP A 316 32.50 -4.67 -22.88
N ALA A 317 31.61 -4.19 -22.01
CA ALA A 317 30.25 -3.77 -22.39
C ALA A 317 30.17 -2.50 -23.29
N ASP A 318 31.31 -1.86 -23.62
CA ASP A 318 31.36 -0.72 -24.55
C ASP A 318 31.17 -1.13 -26.03
N GLU A 319 31.22 -2.43 -26.35
CA GLU A 319 30.98 -2.93 -27.72
C GLU A 319 29.50 -3.23 -28.05
N GLN A 320 28.59 -3.24 -27.07
CA GLN A 320 27.15 -3.41 -27.31
C GLN A 320 26.48 -2.06 -27.62
N ARG A 321 26.57 -1.67 -28.91
CA ARG A 321 26.37 -0.31 -29.44
C ARG A 321 24.94 0.19 -29.68
N ASP A 322 23.89 -0.59 -29.44
CA ASP A 322 22.57 -0.23 -30.01
C ASP A 322 21.54 0.38 -29.03
N ALA A 323 21.77 0.33 -27.70
CA ALA A 323 20.85 0.97 -26.75
C ALA A 323 21.34 2.38 -26.35
N VAL A 324 20.51 3.39 -26.66
CA VAL A 324 20.74 4.79 -26.27
C VAL A 324 20.54 4.92 -24.77
N LEU A 325 21.63 4.88 -24.00
CA LEU A 325 21.59 5.14 -22.57
C LEU A 325 21.31 6.62 -22.29
N THR A 326 20.41 6.89 -21.35
CA THR A 326 20.20 8.23 -20.81
C THR A 326 21.44 8.72 -20.04
N PRO A 327 21.59 10.04 -19.82
CA PRO A 327 22.69 10.57 -19.02
C PRO A 327 22.77 9.97 -17.61
N HIS A 328 21.63 9.66 -16.97
CA HIS A 328 21.60 9.06 -15.64
C HIS A 328 22.00 7.59 -15.66
N GLU A 329 21.52 6.83 -16.64
CA GLU A 329 21.92 5.44 -16.85
C GLU A 329 23.42 5.30 -17.05
N ARG A 330 24.02 6.24 -17.80
CA ARG A 330 25.47 6.29 -17.97
C ARG A 330 26.19 6.51 -16.64
N ARG A 331 25.72 7.45 -15.80
CA ARG A 331 26.30 7.68 -14.46
C ARG A 331 26.16 6.48 -13.54
N ILE A 332 25.01 5.80 -13.57
CA ILE A 332 24.78 4.56 -12.82
C ILE A 332 25.80 3.51 -13.26
N LEU A 333 25.96 3.29 -14.58
CA LEU A 333 26.89 2.30 -15.12
C LEU A 333 28.35 2.65 -14.80
N ASP A 334 28.73 3.92 -14.89
CA ASP A 334 30.07 4.39 -14.51
C ASP A 334 30.35 4.16 -13.01
N ALA A 335 29.36 4.36 -12.15
CA ALA A 335 29.48 4.07 -10.72
C ALA A 335 29.58 2.56 -10.45
N VAL A 336 28.84 1.71 -11.18
CA VAL A 336 29.00 0.24 -11.12
C VAL A 336 30.42 -0.17 -11.52
N ARG A 337 30.98 0.41 -12.59
CA ARG A 337 32.37 0.15 -13.03
C ARG A 337 33.40 0.57 -11.97
N ALA A 338 33.07 1.58 -11.17
CA ALA A 338 33.88 2.01 -10.04
C ALA A 338 33.72 1.10 -8.79
N GLY A 339 32.90 0.05 -8.86
CA GLY A 339 32.64 -0.86 -7.75
C GLY A 339 31.75 -0.28 -6.66
N ALA A 340 30.88 0.68 -7.00
CA ALA A 340 29.91 1.23 -6.04
C ALA A 340 28.77 0.23 -5.77
N SER A 341 28.22 0.28 -4.55
CA SER A 341 27.03 -0.50 -4.17
C SER A 341 25.73 0.17 -4.65
N PRO A 342 24.61 -0.57 -4.77
CA PRO A 342 23.31 0.03 -5.12
C PRO A 342 22.94 1.24 -4.26
N GLN A 343 23.18 1.16 -2.95
CA GLN A 343 22.90 2.24 -2.00
C GLN A 343 23.78 3.47 -2.23
N GLN A 344 25.07 3.27 -2.51
CA GLN A 344 25.99 4.36 -2.84
C GLN A 344 25.60 5.05 -4.15
N ILE A 345 25.19 4.27 -5.16
CA ILE A 345 24.72 4.78 -6.46
C ILE A 345 23.47 5.63 -6.27
N GLY A 346 22.46 5.12 -5.56
CA GLY A 346 21.22 5.85 -5.29
C GLY A 346 21.47 7.18 -4.56
N ALA A 347 22.35 7.17 -3.56
CA ALA A 347 22.74 8.38 -2.84
C ALA A 347 23.50 9.39 -3.72
N ALA A 348 24.38 8.92 -4.60
CA ALA A 348 25.19 9.78 -5.47
C ALA A 348 24.38 10.40 -6.63
N VAL A 349 23.47 9.63 -7.23
CA VAL A 349 22.64 10.08 -8.36
C VAL A 349 21.37 10.78 -7.87
N GLY A 350 20.97 10.53 -6.62
CA GLY A 350 19.74 11.08 -6.02
C GLY A 350 18.48 10.48 -6.62
N ILE A 351 18.50 9.15 -6.83
CA ILE A 351 17.39 8.34 -7.31
C ILE A 351 17.04 7.32 -6.22
N PRO A 352 15.75 7.02 -5.98
CA PRO A 352 15.34 6.04 -4.98
C PRO A 352 15.93 4.66 -5.25
N LEU A 353 16.22 3.91 -4.18
CA LEU A 353 16.88 2.61 -4.29
C LEU A 353 16.11 1.62 -5.17
N HIS A 354 14.78 1.61 -5.06
CA HIS A 354 13.92 0.79 -5.91
C HIS A 354 14.14 1.03 -7.41
N ASP A 355 14.22 2.30 -7.82
CA ASP A 355 14.43 2.67 -9.22
C ASP A 355 15.87 2.37 -9.69
N ILE A 356 16.86 2.47 -8.79
CA ILE A 356 18.22 1.98 -9.05
C ILE A 356 18.20 0.48 -9.32
N TYR A 357 17.56 -0.31 -8.48
CA TYR A 357 17.46 -1.76 -8.65
C TYR A 357 16.81 -2.14 -9.98
N ARG A 358 15.70 -1.51 -10.36
CA ARG A 358 15.07 -1.73 -11.67
C ARG A 358 16.03 -1.43 -12.82
N THR A 359 16.79 -0.35 -12.69
CA THR A 359 17.83 0.02 -13.68
C THR A 359 18.95 -1.02 -13.74
N LEU A 360 19.43 -1.50 -12.60
CA LEU A 360 20.48 -2.53 -12.50
C LEU A 360 20.01 -3.84 -13.11
N VAL A 361 18.79 -4.27 -12.80
CA VAL A 361 18.22 -5.49 -13.35
C VAL A 361 18.07 -5.41 -14.87
N ARG A 362 17.66 -4.26 -15.41
CA ARG A 362 17.70 -4.03 -16.86
C ARG A 362 19.12 -4.10 -17.41
N PHE A 363 20.11 -3.51 -16.73
CA PHE A 363 21.52 -3.64 -17.13
C PHE A 363 22.02 -5.08 -17.10
N ALA A 364 21.58 -5.90 -16.14
CA ALA A 364 21.92 -7.32 -16.08
C ALA A 364 21.31 -8.08 -17.25
N ARG A 365 20.05 -7.81 -17.58
CA ARG A 365 19.36 -8.36 -18.76
C ARG A 365 20.08 -7.98 -20.05
N ASP A 366 20.52 -6.73 -20.15
CA ASP A 366 21.29 -6.21 -21.28
C ASP A 366 22.77 -6.67 -21.26
N ARG A 367 23.16 -7.53 -20.30
CA ARG A 367 24.52 -8.07 -20.12
C ARG A 367 25.61 -6.99 -19.97
N ARG A 368 25.26 -5.88 -19.31
CA ARG A 368 26.18 -4.79 -18.96
C ARG A 368 26.81 -4.97 -17.57
N ILE A 369 26.11 -5.67 -16.68
CA ILE A 369 26.55 -5.99 -15.32
C ILE A 369 26.26 -7.46 -15.02
N GLU A 370 26.99 -8.06 -14.09
CA GLU A 370 26.76 -9.44 -13.64
C GLU A 370 25.64 -9.46 -12.57
N PRO A 371 24.58 -10.28 -12.71
CA PRO A 371 23.64 -10.52 -11.62
C PRO A 371 24.33 -11.27 -10.47
N GLU A 372 23.88 -11.08 -9.23
CA GLU A 372 24.44 -11.79 -8.07
C GLU A 372 23.78 -13.15 -7.81
N CYS A 373 22.61 -13.41 -8.40
CA CYS A 373 21.96 -14.71 -8.36
C CYS A 373 22.55 -15.71 -9.37
N ALA A 374 22.15 -16.97 -9.25
CA ALA A 374 22.52 -17.99 -10.22
C ALA A 374 21.93 -17.68 -11.61
N ALA A 375 22.67 -17.95 -12.68
CA ALA A 375 22.22 -17.66 -14.05
C ALA A 375 20.88 -18.34 -14.39
N GLU A 376 20.68 -19.58 -13.94
CA GLU A 376 19.44 -20.34 -14.11
C GLU A 376 18.25 -19.66 -13.41
N GLU A 377 18.47 -19.12 -12.22
CA GLU A 377 17.44 -18.38 -11.47
C GLU A 377 17.12 -17.04 -12.15
N PHE A 378 18.14 -16.35 -12.68
CA PHE A 378 17.93 -15.10 -13.41
C PHE A 378 17.12 -15.31 -14.71
N ASP A 379 17.46 -16.36 -15.47
CA ASP A 379 16.74 -16.71 -16.70
C ASP A 379 15.29 -17.11 -16.39
N GLU A 380 15.04 -17.87 -15.32
CA GLU A 380 13.68 -18.22 -14.86
C GLU A 380 12.87 -16.95 -14.51
N LEU A 381 13.45 -16.00 -13.78
CA LEU A 381 12.79 -14.74 -13.43
C LEU A 381 12.44 -13.88 -14.66
N LEU A 382 13.28 -13.91 -15.70
CA LEU A 382 13.01 -13.26 -16.98
C LEU A 382 11.89 -13.97 -17.77
N GLU A 383 11.91 -15.30 -17.84
CA GLU A 383 10.92 -16.11 -18.55
C GLU A 383 9.52 -15.97 -17.94
N LEU A 384 9.44 -15.88 -16.61
CA LEU A 384 8.19 -15.66 -15.89
C LEU A 384 7.63 -14.23 -16.05
N GLY A 385 8.37 -13.33 -16.72
CA GLY A 385 7.97 -11.93 -16.90
C GLY A 385 7.92 -11.13 -15.60
N LEU A 386 8.47 -11.67 -14.50
CA LEU A 386 8.54 -11.00 -13.20
C LEU A 386 9.55 -9.85 -13.21
N ILE A 387 10.41 -9.82 -14.24
CA ILE A 387 11.40 -8.79 -14.48
C ILE A 387 11.17 -8.24 -15.90
N GLY A 388 10.08 -7.48 -16.08
CA GLY A 388 9.70 -6.85 -17.35
C GLY A 388 9.89 -5.33 -17.36
N GLU A 389 9.91 -4.72 -18.55
CA GLU A 389 9.83 -3.25 -18.69
C GLU A 389 8.42 -2.77 -18.32
N ALA A 390 8.12 -2.75 -17.02
CA ALA A 390 7.11 -1.81 -16.58
C ALA A 390 7.71 -0.42 -16.82
N GLY A 391 7.15 0.34 -17.76
CA GLY A 391 7.38 1.79 -17.77
C GLY A 391 6.98 2.37 -16.40
N PRO A 392 7.35 3.61 -16.07
CA PRO A 392 6.61 4.32 -15.04
C PRO A 392 5.12 4.21 -15.43
N VAL A 393 4.32 3.53 -14.61
CA VAL A 393 2.86 3.53 -14.83
C VAL A 393 2.43 4.92 -14.38
N ALA A 394 2.45 5.89 -15.30
CA ALA A 394 1.62 7.06 -15.11
C ALA A 394 0.20 6.53 -14.97
N PRO A 395 -0.51 6.79 -13.86
CA PRO A 395 -1.94 6.61 -13.91
C PRO A 395 -2.40 7.48 -15.06
N SER A 396 -2.98 6.87 -16.10
CA SER A 396 -3.81 7.60 -17.04
C SER A 396 -4.70 8.46 -16.16
N MET A 397 -4.47 9.78 -16.16
CA MET A 397 -5.30 10.75 -15.46
C MET A 397 -6.65 10.67 -16.17
N ALA A 398 -7.44 9.68 -15.78
CA ALA A 398 -8.70 9.36 -16.39
C ALA A 398 -9.56 10.60 -16.25
N ASP A 399 -10.28 10.91 -17.32
CA ASP A 399 -11.30 11.93 -17.34
C ASP A 399 -12.15 11.83 -16.06
N PRO A 400 -12.11 12.83 -15.16
CA PRO A 400 -12.84 12.78 -13.89
C PRO A 400 -14.36 12.69 -14.09
N ASP A 401 -14.84 12.91 -15.31
CA ASP A 401 -16.24 12.77 -15.71
C ASP A 401 -16.57 11.39 -16.34
N ALA A 402 -15.60 10.49 -16.51
CA ALA A 402 -15.89 9.12 -16.93
C ALA A 402 -16.64 8.39 -15.81
N PRO A 403 -17.90 7.92 -16.03
CA PRO A 403 -18.65 7.21 -15.02
C PRO A 403 -17.91 5.91 -14.69
N THR A 404 -17.16 5.94 -13.60
CA THR A 404 -16.49 4.76 -13.08
C THR A 404 -17.56 4.02 -12.28
N ASP A 405 -18.38 3.23 -12.98
CA ASP A 405 -19.19 2.22 -12.31
C ASP A 405 -18.24 1.10 -11.87
N VAL A 406 -17.50 1.39 -10.80
CA VAL A 406 -16.53 0.49 -10.18
C VAL A 406 -17.20 -0.83 -9.80
N ALA A 407 -18.49 -0.79 -9.46
CA ALA A 407 -19.27 -1.99 -9.19
C ALA A 407 -19.44 -2.84 -10.46
N ALA A 408 -19.80 -2.23 -11.60
CA ALA A 408 -19.91 -2.94 -12.88
C ALA A 408 -18.56 -3.48 -13.39
N ALA A 409 -17.47 -2.74 -13.21
CA ALA A 409 -16.12 -3.20 -13.60
C ALA A 409 -15.64 -4.37 -12.73
N ILE A 410 -15.96 -4.36 -11.43
CA ILE A 410 -15.69 -5.48 -10.52
C ILE A 410 -16.57 -6.69 -10.87
N ASP A 411 -17.86 -6.49 -11.16
CA ASP A 411 -18.77 -7.58 -11.53
C ASP A 411 -18.37 -8.24 -12.86
N ASP A 412 -17.93 -7.46 -13.85
CA ASP A 412 -17.45 -7.96 -15.14
C ASP A 412 -16.13 -8.74 -14.99
N ALA A 413 -15.23 -8.30 -14.11
CA ALA A 413 -14.02 -9.04 -13.75
C ALA A 413 -14.35 -10.37 -13.04
N TRP A 414 -15.35 -10.38 -12.13
CA TRP A 414 -15.80 -11.60 -11.46
C TRP A 414 -16.49 -12.59 -12.40
N GLN A 415 -17.27 -12.12 -13.37
CA GLN A 415 -17.93 -12.99 -14.34
C GLN A 415 -16.95 -13.66 -15.30
N ARG A 416 -15.86 -12.98 -15.69
CA ARG A 416 -14.80 -13.58 -16.51
C ARG A 416 -14.05 -14.69 -15.77
N ILE A 417 -13.80 -14.50 -14.47
CA ILE A 417 -13.12 -15.49 -13.63
C ILE A 417 -14.02 -16.70 -13.31
N ALA A 418 -15.34 -16.51 -13.26
CA ALA A 418 -16.30 -17.58 -13.00
C ALA A 418 -16.67 -18.42 -14.25
N GLY A 419 -16.23 -17.99 -15.44
CA GLY A 419 -16.53 -18.62 -16.73
C GLY A 419 -15.43 -19.53 -17.28
N GLU A 420 -14.25 -19.59 -16.64
CA GLU A 420 -13.16 -20.54 -16.88
C GLU A 420 -13.12 -21.60 -15.77
#